data_AF-A0A3L8P7N3-F1
#
_entry.id   AF-A0A3L8P7N3-F1
#
_cell.length_a   1.000
_cell.length_b   1.000
_cell.length_c   1.000
_cell.angle_alpha   90.00
_cell.angle_beta   90.00
_cell.angle_gamma   90.00
#
_symmetry.space_group_name_H-M   'P 1'
#
loop_
_entity.id
_entity.type
_entity.pdbx_description
1 polymer ?
#
loop_
_entity_poly.entity_id
_entity_poly.type
_entity_poly.pdbx_seq_one_letter_code
_entity_poly.pdbx_strand_id
1 'polypeptide(L)'
;MSRRFGSPPDARIDSPGSVPVPKPSDVSSLSRPSTTSKGLDPRAPLVLDTRELGRRPGSQRRTSFDAEAPAGLGIEVLRVPDGAPVHLDLRLEAVMEGVLVTGEAQAELEGECVRCLEPIEDSIAVDFQELFVYDDPENRGDEDDEDVSRLEGDLLDLEPVLRDAVVLALPFQPLCGEDCPGLCPDCGARLADDPDHAHDAPIDPRWAQLQELAGPAPHEDPAGQPGPDKE
;
A
#
# COMPACT_ATOMS: atom_id res chain seq x y z
N MET A 1 -54.43 -7.23 26.94
CA MET A 1 -53.57 -6.04 27.16
C MET A 1 -52.93 -5.69 25.83
N SER A 2 -53.61 -4.85 25.02
CA SER A 2 -53.18 -4.52 23.65
C SER A 2 -52.51 -3.15 23.64
N ARG A 3 -51.22 -3.10 23.32
CA ARG A 3 -50.50 -1.83 23.09
C ARG A 3 -50.67 -1.44 21.62
N ARG A 4 -51.33 -0.31 21.39
CA ARG A 4 -51.41 0.35 20.09
C ARG A 4 -50.06 1.04 19.83
N PHE A 5 -49.39 0.71 18.74
CA PHE A 5 -48.26 1.47 18.23
C PHE A 5 -48.80 2.55 17.27
N GLY A 6 -48.47 3.81 17.56
CA GLY A 6 -48.81 4.95 16.71
C GLY A 6 -47.86 5.07 15.52
N SER A 7 -48.40 5.53 14.38
CA SER A 7 -47.62 5.89 13.19
C SER A 7 -46.58 6.99 13.49
N PRO A 8 -45.42 6.97 12.82
CA PRO A 8 -44.46 8.08 12.88
C PRO A 8 -44.95 9.26 12.01
N PRO A 9 -44.48 10.50 12.27
CA PRO A 9 -44.82 11.66 11.45
C PRO A 9 -43.94 11.78 10.20
N ASP A 10 -44.51 12.36 9.13
CA ASP A 10 -43.84 12.69 7.87
C ASP A 10 -42.66 13.66 8.08
N ALA A 11 -41.43 13.16 7.92
CA ALA A 11 -40.24 13.98 7.83
C ALA A 11 -40.11 14.54 6.40
N ARG A 12 -40.32 15.85 6.25
CA ARG A 12 -40.02 16.58 5.02
C ARG A 12 -38.50 16.65 4.83
N ILE A 13 -38.03 16.12 3.70
CA ILE A 13 -36.63 16.18 3.27
C ILE A 13 -36.41 17.57 2.68
N ASP A 14 -35.59 18.38 3.35
CA ASP A 14 -35.13 19.67 2.86
C ASP A 14 -34.05 19.45 1.78
N SER A 15 -34.18 20.14 0.64
CA SER A 15 -33.25 20.00 -0.49
C SER A 15 -31.90 20.62 -0.15
N PRO A 16 -30.75 19.97 -0.43
CA PRO A 16 -29.46 20.58 -0.17
C PRO A 16 -29.24 21.80 -1.08
N GLY A 17 -28.98 22.94 -0.45
CA GLY A 17 -28.61 24.18 -1.13
C GLY A 17 -27.34 24.00 -1.98
N SER A 18 -27.39 24.52 -3.21
CA SER A 18 -26.27 24.49 -4.15
C SER A 18 -25.07 25.26 -3.60
N VAL A 19 -23.95 24.55 -3.41
CA VAL A 19 -22.66 25.16 -3.08
C VAL A 19 -22.05 25.71 -4.37
N PRO A 20 -21.69 26.99 -4.46
CA PRO A 20 -21.13 27.56 -5.68
C PRO A 20 -19.71 27.04 -5.92
N VAL A 21 -19.47 26.53 -7.13
CA VAL A 21 -18.15 26.14 -7.64
C VAL A 21 -17.38 27.41 -8.03
N PRO A 22 -16.17 27.66 -7.50
CA PRO A 22 -15.36 28.81 -7.88
C PRO A 22 -14.81 28.67 -9.31
N LYS A 23 -14.77 29.78 -10.05
CA LYS A 23 -14.34 29.85 -11.46
C LYS A 23 -12.80 29.89 -11.60
N PRO A 24 -12.24 29.34 -12.71
CA PRO A 24 -10.80 29.08 -12.86
C PRO A 24 -9.94 30.27 -13.32
N SER A 25 -10.35 31.52 -13.10
CA SER A 25 -9.73 32.69 -13.78
C SER A 25 -8.86 33.63 -12.91
N ASP A 26 -8.54 33.29 -11.66
CA ASP A 26 -7.68 34.12 -10.79
C ASP A 26 -6.54 33.31 -10.15
N VAL A 27 -5.74 32.61 -10.97
CA VAL A 27 -4.47 31.99 -10.55
C VAL A 27 -3.30 32.65 -11.27
N SER A 28 -3.14 33.95 -11.06
CA SER A 28 -1.93 34.66 -11.45
C SER A 28 -1.52 35.56 -10.30
N SER A 29 -0.36 35.26 -9.72
CA SER A 29 0.30 35.97 -8.60
C SER A 29 -0.06 35.47 -7.20
N LEU A 30 0.29 34.22 -6.91
CA LEU A 30 0.74 33.86 -5.57
C LEU A 30 2.25 33.62 -5.66
N SER A 31 3.02 34.66 -5.33
CA SER A 31 4.45 34.50 -5.03
C SER A 31 4.58 33.47 -3.91
N ARG A 32 5.15 32.31 -4.23
CA ARG A 32 5.53 31.30 -3.26
C ARG A 32 6.52 31.92 -2.27
N PRO A 33 6.33 31.80 -0.94
CA PRO A 33 7.37 32.15 0.00
C PRO A 33 8.56 31.21 -0.22
N SER A 34 9.77 31.77 -0.39
CA SER A 34 11.01 31.00 -0.41
C SER A 34 11.13 30.19 0.88
N THR A 35 10.94 28.88 0.79
CA THR A 35 11.29 27.93 1.83
C THR A 35 12.78 28.03 2.09
N THR A 36 13.13 28.63 3.22
CA THR A 36 14.50 28.64 3.74
C THR A 36 14.85 27.19 4.07
N SER A 37 15.88 26.66 3.43
CA SER A 37 16.40 25.29 3.59
C SER A 37 16.62 24.97 5.08
N LYS A 38 15.70 24.21 5.67
CA LYS A 38 15.92 23.61 6.99
C LYS A 38 16.74 22.35 6.72
N GLY A 39 18.06 22.46 6.86
CA GLY A 39 18.96 21.35 6.54
C GLY A 39 18.70 20.10 7.38
N LEU A 40 19.16 18.95 6.89
CA LEU A 40 19.02 17.64 7.56
C LEU A 40 19.54 17.67 9.01
N ASP A 41 18.80 17.00 9.92
CA ASP A 41 19.23 16.78 11.30
C ASP A 41 20.12 15.54 11.37
N PRO A 42 21.41 15.65 11.77
CA PRO A 42 22.32 14.50 11.90
C PRO A 42 21.88 13.46 12.93
N ARG A 43 20.88 13.77 13.78
CA ARG A 43 20.33 12.84 14.77
C ARG A 43 19.06 12.14 14.30
N ALA A 44 18.54 12.50 13.12
CA ALA A 44 17.40 11.79 12.57
C ALA A 44 17.79 10.33 12.27
N PRO A 45 16.90 9.36 12.51
CA PRO A 45 17.23 7.93 12.49
C PRO A 45 17.69 7.43 11.12
N LEU A 46 17.25 8.07 10.05
CA LEU A 46 17.57 7.69 8.66
C LEU A 46 18.58 8.62 7.99
N VAL A 47 19.17 9.56 8.73
CA VAL A 47 20.20 10.46 8.22
C VAL A 47 21.59 9.89 8.53
N LEU A 48 22.40 9.70 7.48
CA LEU A 48 23.75 9.18 7.62
C LEU A 48 24.83 10.23 7.37
N ASP A 49 25.84 10.20 8.21
CA ASP A 49 27.03 11.04 8.13
C ASP A 49 28.16 10.33 7.37
N THR A 50 28.56 10.91 6.24
CA THR A 50 29.58 10.38 5.34
C THR A 50 30.98 10.93 5.63
N ARG A 51 31.18 11.79 6.64
CA ARG A 51 32.50 12.37 6.96
C ARG A 51 33.60 11.32 7.20
N GLU A 52 33.25 10.21 7.83
CA GLU A 52 34.18 9.12 8.12
C GLU A 52 34.53 8.27 6.88
N LEU A 53 33.70 8.30 5.83
CA LEU A 53 33.97 7.63 4.55
C LEU A 53 35.06 8.38 3.77
N GLY A 54 35.00 9.71 3.80
CA GLY A 54 35.82 10.59 2.97
C GLY A 54 35.41 10.56 1.49
N ARG A 55 35.95 11.50 0.70
CA ARG A 55 35.59 11.67 -0.73
C ARG A 55 36.54 10.99 -1.72
N ARG A 56 37.46 10.13 -1.26
CA ARG A 56 38.39 9.46 -2.17
C ARG A 56 37.65 8.33 -2.90
N PRO A 57 37.57 8.33 -4.25
CA PRO A 57 36.91 7.27 -4.99
C PRO A 57 37.41 5.88 -4.61
N GLY A 58 36.49 4.95 -4.37
CA GLY A 58 36.76 3.59 -3.91
C GLY A 58 36.92 3.43 -2.39
N SER A 59 36.83 4.52 -1.62
CA SER A 59 36.68 4.42 -0.16
C SER A 59 35.33 3.79 0.14
N GLN A 60 35.31 2.80 1.02
CA GLN A 60 34.09 2.08 1.39
C GLN A 60 33.93 2.01 2.91
N ARG A 61 32.67 2.01 3.36
CA ARG A 61 32.31 1.81 4.76
C ARG A 61 31.05 0.96 4.82
N ARG A 62 31.04 -0.01 5.72
CA ARG A 62 29.83 -0.77 6.06
C ARG A 62 29.30 -0.27 7.38
N THR A 63 27.99 -0.16 7.49
CA THR A 63 27.31 0.21 8.73
C THR A 63 26.05 -0.63 8.86
N SER A 64 25.69 -0.95 10.10
CA SER A 64 24.52 -1.76 10.44
C SER A 64 23.89 -1.16 11.68
N PHE A 65 22.60 -0.86 11.63
CA PHE A 65 21.87 -0.21 12.72
C PHE A 65 20.36 -0.37 12.58
N ASP A 66 19.66 -0.10 13.68
CA ASP A 66 18.20 -0.09 13.71
C ASP A 66 17.72 1.36 13.65
N ALA A 67 16.76 1.63 12.79
CA ALA A 67 16.08 2.91 12.67
C ALA A 67 14.60 2.78 13.02
N GLU A 68 14.00 3.86 13.52
CA GLU A 68 12.55 3.95 13.68
C GLU A 68 11.90 4.13 12.31
N ALA A 69 10.89 3.31 12.00
CA ALA A 69 10.15 3.41 10.76
C ALA A 69 9.46 4.78 10.62
N PRO A 70 9.62 5.49 9.48
CA PRO A 70 8.96 6.74 9.22
C PRO A 70 7.45 6.51 8.98
N ALA A 71 6.66 7.57 9.15
CA ALA A 71 5.22 7.48 8.99
C ALA A 71 4.82 7.09 7.55
N GLY A 72 3.83 6.20 7.44
CA GLY A 72 3.28 5.78 6.15
C GLY A 72 4.24 4.96 5.29
N LEU A 73 5.09 4.15 5.92
CA LEU A 73 5.96 3.21 5.23
C LEU A 73 5.16 1.96 4.79
N GLY A 74 4.45 2.06 3.67
CA GLY A 74 3.71 0.95 3.08
C GLY A 74 2.51 1.38 2.26
N ILE A 75 1.56 0.47 2.07
CA ILE A 75 0.28 0.72 1.42
C ILE A 75 -0.86 0.70 2.46
N GLU A 76 -2.04 1.17 2.08
CA GLU A 76 -3.21 1.27 2.99
C GLU A 76 -3.55 -0.05 3.71
N VAL A 77 -3.37 -1.18 3.02
CA VAL A 77 -3.77 -2.51 3.52
C VAL A 77 -2.63 -3.31 4.16
N LEU A 78 -1.38 -2.88 4.01
CA LEU A 78 -0.20 -3.56 4.54
C LEU A 78 0.96 -2.58 4.66
N ARG A 79 1.53 -2.43 5.85
CA ARG A 79 2.55 -1.42 6.15
C ARG A 79 3.52 -1.89 7.22
N VAL A 80 4.65 -1.20 7.32
CA VAL A 80 5.48 -1.22 8.53
C VAL A 80 4.81 -0.30 9.56
N PRO A 81 4.60 -0.73 10.82
CA PRO A 81 4.04 0.13 11.85
C PRO A 81 4.93 1.35 12.11
N ASP A 82 4.32 2.53 12.30
CA ASP A 82 5.04 3.77 12.57
C ASP A 82 5.94 3.62 13.84
N GLY A 83 7.23 3.94 13.71
CA GLY A 83 8.20 3.82 14.79
C GLY A 83 8.66 2.39 15.10
N ALA A 84 8.20 1.37 14.36
CA ALA A 84 8.73 0.01 14.47
C ALA A 84 10.21 -0.04 14.05
N PRO A 85 11.01 -0.98 14.60
CA PRO A 85 12.41 -1.12 14.21
C PRO A 85 12.53 -1.59 12.75
N VAL A 86 13.37 -0.91 11.99
CA VAL A 86 13.84 -1.32 10.67
C VAL A 86 15.33 -1.60 10.77
N HIS A 87 15.72 -2.84 10.52
CA HIS A 87 17.11 -3.27 10.50
C HIS A 87 17.73 -2.90 9.15
N LEU A 88 18.81 -2.13 9.15
CA LEU A 88 19.49 -1.66 7.95
C LEU A 88 20.93 -2.18 7.89
N ASP A 89 21.28 -2.87 6.81
CA ASP A 89 22.64 -3.28 6.50
C ASP A 89 23.14 -2.58 5.24
N LEU A 90 24.06 -1.64 5.41
CA LEU A 90 24.44 -0.71 4.36
C LEU A 90 25.92 -0.79 4.01
N ARG A 91 26.22 -0.59 2.73
CA ARG A 91 27.55 -0.37 2.19
C ARG A 91 27.56 0.98 1.47
N LEU A 92 28.37 1.90 1.97
CA LEU A 92 28.58 3.21 1.39
C LEU A 92 29.91 3.21 0.64
N GLU A 93 29.90 3.66 -0.60
CA GLU A 93 31.07 3.73 -1.48
C GLU A 93 31.22 5.14 -2.04
N ALA A 94 32.35 5.80 -1.76
CA ALA A 94 32.65 7.09 -2.37
C ALA A 94 32.99 6.87 -3.85
N VAL A 95 32.28 7.56 -4.73
CA VAL A 95 32.53 7.59 -6.18
C VAL A 95 32.83 9.02 -6.62
N MET A 96 33.09 9.23 -7.92
CA MET A 96 33.46 10.55 -8.44
C MET A 96 32.37 11.60 -8.23
N GLU A 97 31.12 11.21 -8.46
CA GLU A 97 29.95 12.11 -8.47
C GLU A 97 29.30 12.23 -7.09
N GLY A 98 29.56 11.30 -6.16
CA GLY A 98 28.81 11.19 -4.91
C GLY A 98 29.18 9.99 -4.04
N VAL A 99 28.18 9.52 -3.29
CA VAL A 99 28.25 8.32 -2.46
C VAL A 99 27.19 7.33 -2.93
N LEU A 100 27.64 6.17 -3.42
CA LEU A 100 26.77 5.06 -3.75
C LEU A 100 26.43 4.31 -2.46
N VAL A 101 25.14 4.24 -2.14
CA VAL A 101 24.62 3.45 -1.02
C VAL A 101 23.99 2.19 -1.59
N THR A 102 24.48 1.03 -1.17
CA THR A 102 23.82 -0.26 -1.37
C THR A 102 23.32 -0.74 -0.02
N GLY A 103 22.04 -1.05 0.09
CA GLY A 103 21.41 -1.41 1.36
C GLY A 103 20.52 -2.64 1.26
N GLU A 104 20.40 -3.33 2.39
CA GLU A 104 19.32 -4.27 2.68
C GLU A 104 18.55 -3.71 3.89
N ALA A 105 17.22 -3.72 3.83
CA ALA A 105 16.34 -3.34 4.92
C ALA A 105 15.41 -4.49 5.28
N GLN A 106 15.23 -4.74 6.58
CA GLN A 106 14.31 -5.75 7.09
C GLN A 106 13.36 -5.11 8.11
N ALA A 107 12.06 -5.41 7.99
CA ALA A 107 11.03 -4.86 8.86
C ALA A 107 9.85 -5.83 9.03
N GLU A 108 9.15 -5.72 10.16
CA GLU A 108 7.87 -6.39 10.40
C GLU A 108 6.74 -5.59 9.77
N LEU A 109 5.76 -6.29 9.22
CA LEU A 109 4.57 -5.76 8.56
C LEU A 109 3.31 -6.07 9.36
N GLU A 110 2.41 -5.10 9.38
CA GLU A 110 1.04 -5.27 9.85
C GLU A 110 0.05 -4.85 8.76
N GLY A 111 -1.07 -5.56 8.65
CA GLY A 111 -2.08 -5.27 7.64
C GLY A 111 -3.33 -6.10 7.78
N GLU A 112 -4.15 -6.08 6.74
CA GLU A 112 -5.39 -6.83 6.65
C GLU A 112 -5.49 -7.54 5.30
N CYS A 113 -6.01 -8.76 5.33
CA CYS A 113 -6.29 -9.54 4.13
C CYS A 113 -7.36 -8.86 3.28
N VAL A 114 -7.06 -8.60 2.01
CA VAL A 114 -8.02 -7.93 1.10
C VAL A 114 -9.27 -8.76 0.80
N ARG A 115 -9.26 -10.07 1.11
CA ARG A 115 -10.40 -10.98 0.85
C ARG A 115 -11.27 -11.24 2.07
N CYS A 116 -10.69 -11.30 3.28
CA CYS A 116 -11.42 -11.68 4.49
C CYS A 116 -11.28 -10.69 5.66
N LEU A 117 -10.49 -9.62 5.50
CA LEU A 117 -10.20 -8.61 6.53
C LEU A 117 -9.53 -9.18 7.79
N GLU A 118 -8.97 -10.38 7.70
CA GLU A 118 -8.19 -10.94 8.82
C GLU A 118 -6.86 -10.20 8.95
N PRO A 119 -6.38 -9.93 10.18
CA PRO A 119 -5.07 -9.37 10.41
C PRO A 119 -3.97 -10.20 9.76
N ILE A 120 -3.00 -9.51 9.16
CA ILE A 120 -1.78 -10.08 8.61
C ILE A 120 -0.61 -9.54 9.44
N GLU A 121 0.20 -10.46 9.96
CA GLU A 121 1.51 -10.21 10.53
C GLU A 121 2.52 -10.94 9.64
N ASP A 122 3.44 -10.21 9.02
CA ASP A 122 4.44 -10.76 8.10
C ASP A 122 5.76 -9.98 8.22
N SER A 123 6.78 -10.38 7.50
CA SER A 123 8.07 -9.67 7.44
C SER A 123 8.44 -9.35 5.99
N ILE A 124 9.20 -8.27 5.80
CA ILE A 124 9.73 -7.90 4.50
C ILE A 124 11.25 -7.72 4.57
N ALA A 125 11.93 -8.18 3.52
CA ALA A 125 13.32 -7.88 3.26
C ALA A 125 13.41 -7.24 1.87
N VAL A 126 13.98 -6.04 1.79
CA VAL A 126 14.15 -5.31 0.53
C VAL A 126 15.60 -4.92 0.33
N ASP A 127 16.07 -5.04 -0.90
CA ASP A 127 17.33 -4.45 -1.33
C ASP A 127 17.11 -3.13 -2.06
N PHE A 128 18.04 -2.21 -1.91
CA PHE A 128 18.04 -0.94 -2.62
C PHE A 128 19.44 -0.46 -2.93
N GLN A 129 19.55 0.37 -3.97
CA GLN A 129 20.80 1.01 -4.34
C GLN A 129 20.52 2.40 -4.88
N GLU A 130 21.13 3.42 -4.26
CA GLU A 130 20.95 4.81 -4.63
C GLU A 130 22.28 5.56 -4.65
N LEU A 131 22.45 6.45 -5.63
CA LEU A 131 23.60 7.36 -5.69
C LEU A 131 23.20 8.72 -5.14
N PHE A 132 23.78 9.09 -4.00
CA PHE A 132 23.65 10.44 -3.46
C PHE A 132 24.74 11.33 -4.03
N VAL A 133 24.37 12.30 -4.85
CA VAL A 133 25.28 13.20 -5.56
C VAL A 133 25.79 14.32 -4.63
N TYR A 134 27.07 14.69 -4.74
CA TYR A 134 27.61 15.82 -3.96
C TYR A 134 26.96 17.15 -4.39
N ASP A 135 26.64 18.03 -3.43
CA ASP A 135 26.22 19.43 -3.70
C ASP A 135 27.41 20.32 -4.10
N ASP A 136 28.09 19.94 -5.19
CA ASP A 136 29.14 20.70 -5.82
C ASP A 136 28.58 21.41 -7.07
N PRO A 137 29.04 22.63 -7.40
CA PRO A 137 28.51 23.41 -8.53
C PRO A 137 28.66 22.73 -9.90
N GLU A 138 29.55 21.74 -10.02
CA GLU A 138 29.72 20.93 -11.24
C GLU A 138 28.63 19.84 -11.38
N ASN A 139 28.01 19.44 -10.27
CA ASN A 139 26.94 18.43 -10.20
C ASN A 139 25.55 19.06 -10.01
N ARG A 140 25.48 20.37 -9.78
CA ARG A 140 24.26 21.16 -9.93
C ARG A 140 23.90 21.21 -11.41
N GLY A 141 23.23 20.16 -11.90
CA GLY A 141 22.42 20.24 -13.12
C GLY A 141 21.30 21.28 -12.96
N ASP A 142 20.25 21.18 -13.77
CA ASP A 142 19.06 22.01 -13.55
C ASP A 142 18.56 21.75 -12.11
N GLU A 143 18.49 22.79 -11.28
CA GLU A 143 18.16 22.71 -9.83
C GLU A 143 16.76 22.12 -9.58
N ASP A 144 15.99 21.87 -10.65
CA ASP A 144 14.63 21.35 -10.68
C ASP A 144 14.55 19.82 -10.96
N ASP A 145 15.67 19.10 -11.08
CA ASP A 145 15.64 17.62 -11.14
C ASP A 145 15.32 17.08 -9.73
N GLU A 146 14.02 16.98 -9.44
CA GLU A 146 13.44 16.41 -8.21
C GLU A 146 13.77 14.91 -8.05
N ASP A 147 14.16 14.24 -9.13
CA ASP A 147 14.45 12.80 -9.16
C ASP A 147 15.90 12.45 -8.74
N VAL A 148 16.74 13.45 -8.40
CA VAL A 148 18.15 13.23 -8.04
C VAL A 148 18.36 13.34 -6.53
N SER A 149 18.76 12.23 -5.92
CA SER A 149 19.20 12.16 -4.51
C SER A 149 20.49 12.96 -4.30
N ARG A 150 20.48 13.96 -3.40
CA ARG A 150 21.62 14.86 -3.15
C ARG A 150 22.06 14.80 -1.69
N LEU A 151 23.36 14.94 -1.46
CA LEU A 151 23.92 15.16 -0.13
C LEU A 151 23.71 16.60 0.32
N GLU A 152 23.27 16.77 1.56
CA GLU A 152 23.30 18.07 2.25
C GLU A 152 24.59 18.18 3.07
N GLY A 153 25.62 18.75 2.45
CA GLY A 153 26.98 18.76 3.00
C GLY A 153 27.59 17.35 2.98
N ASP A 154 27.65 16.71 4.14
CA ASP A 154 28.12 15.32 4.30
C ASP A 154 27.00 14.38 4.78
N LEU A 155 25.77 14.87 4.80
CA LEU A 155 24.59 14.13 5.26
C LEU A 155 23.80 13.61 4.05
N LEU A 156 23.33 12.38 4.13
CA LEU A 156 22.36 11.82 3.20
C LEU A 156 21.11 11.36 3.96
N ASP A 157 19.95 11.51 3.35
CA ASP A 157 18.66 11.07 3.87
C ASP A 157 18.22 9.77 3.19
N LEU A 158 18.12 8.69 3.96
CA LEU A 158 17.70 7.39 3.44
C LEU A 158 16.18 7.22 3.38
N GLU A 159 15.39 8.09 4.02
CA GLU A 159 13.95 7.90 4.10
C GLU A 159 13.27 7.74 2.74
N PRO A 160 13.53 8.59 1.73
CA PRO A 160 12.87 8.45 0.43
C PRO A 160 13.19 7.13 -0.26
N VAL A 161 14.47 6.74 -0.26
CA VAL A 161 14.95 5.50 -0.89
C VAL A 161 14.37 4.27 -0.20
N LEU A 162 14.36 4.27 1.13
CA LEU A 162 13.77 3.19 1.92
C LEU A 162 12.27 3.07 1.66
N ARG A 163 11.56 4.21 1.58
CA ARG A 163 10.13 4.25 1.28
C ARG A 163 9.83 3.65 -0.08
N ASP A 164 10.56 4.04 -1.10
CA ASP A 164 10.37 3.52 -2.46
C ASP A 164 10.65 2.02 -2.51
N ALA A 165 11.75 1.55 -1.90
CA ALA A 165 12.10 0.14 -1.85
C ALA A 165 11.01 -0.70 -1.17
N VAL A 166 10.51 -0.27 -0.02
CA VAL A 166 9.47 -0.99 0.73
C VAL A 166 8.14 -0.96 -0.02
N VAL A 167 7.65 0.22 -0.43
CA VAL A 167 6.34 0.38 -1.06
C VAL A 167 6.25 -0.41 -2.38
N LEU A 168 7.33 -0.43 -3.17
CA LEU A 168 7.37 -1.16 -4.44
C LEU A 168 7.51 -2.67 -4.27
N ALA A 169 8.06 -3.14 -3.16
CA ALA A 169 8.20 -4.57 -2.87
C ALA A 169 6.92 -5.21 -2.27
N LEU A 170 6.01 -4.40 -1.71
CA LEU A 170 4.79 -4.91 -1.10
C LEU A 170 3.83 -5.53 -2.14
N PRO A 171 3.12 -6.62 -1.77
CA PRO A 171 2.11 -7.22 -2.64
C PRO A 171 0.93 -6.26 -2.83
N PHE A 172 0.43 -6.15 -4.06
CA PHE A 172 -0.75 -5.34 -4.36
C PHE A 172 -2.04 -5.88 -3.69
N GLN A 173 -2.09 -7.19 -3.42
CA GLN A 173 -3.23 -7.88 -2.80
C GLN A 173 -2.73 -8.82 -1.69
N PRO A 174 -2.46 -8.30 -0.48
CA PRO A 174 -2.04 -9.13 0.63
C PRO A 174 -3.17 -10.07 1.07
N LEU A 175 -2.83 -11.34 1.27
CA LEU A 175 -3.75 -12.39 1.71
C LEU A 175 -3.22 -13.02 3.00
N CYS A 176 -4.12 -13.40 3.91
CA CYS A 176 -3.76 -14.12 5.13
C CYS A 176 -3.33 -15.59 4.89
N GLY A 177 -3.30 -16.02 3.63
CA GLY A 177 -2.93 -17.37 3.18
C GLY A 177 -3.07 -17.50 1.67
N GLU A 178 -2.36 -18.46 1.07
CA GLU A 178 -2.26 -18.66 -0.39
C GLU A 178 -3.63 -18.78 -1.08
N ASP A 179 -4.56 -19.52 -0.46
CA ASP A 179 -5.87 -19.82 -1.01
C ASP A 179 -7.02 -19.29 -0.12
N CYS A 180 -6.85 -18.10 0.47
CA CYS A 180 -7.88 -17.49 1.33
C CYS A 180 -9.22 -17.41 0.59
N PRO A 181 -10.30 -18.11 1.01
CA PRO A 181 -11.56 -18.14 0.25
C PRO A 181 -12.32 -16.80 0.31
N GLY A 182 -12.02 -15.96 1.30
CA GLY A 182 -12.62 -14.64 1.49
C GLY A 182 -13.94 -14.65 2.25
N LEU A 183 -14.69 -13.55 2.13
CA LEU A 183 -16.03 -13.41 2.70
C LEU A 183 -17.12 -13.82 1.70
N CYS A 184 -18.24 -14.30 2.23
CA CYS A 184 -19.47 -14.48 1.48
C CYS A 184 -19.97 -13.11 0.97
N PRO A 185 -20.25 -12.96 -0.33
CA PRO A 185 -20.72 -11.69 -0.89
C PRO A 185 -22.13 -11.30 -0.41
N ASP A 186 -22.93 -12.26 0.07
CA ASP A 186 -24.31 -12.02 0.50
C ASP A 186 -24.43 -11.58 1.96
N CYS A 187 -23.63 -12.18 2.87
CA CYS A 187 -23.76 -11.94 4.31
C CYS A 187 -22.47 -11.51 5.01
N GLY A 188 -21.32 -11.58 4.34
CA GLY A 188 -20.01 -11.25 4.93
C GLY A 188 -19.42 -12.31 5.85
N ALA A 189 -19.99 -13.51 5.94
CA ALA A 189 -19.42 -14.62 6.70
C ALA A 189 -18.08 -15.09 6.09
N ARG A 190 -17.13 -15.49 6.92
CA ARG A 190 -15.84 -16.04 6.46
C ARG A 190 -16.04 -17.45 5.93
N LEU A 191 -15.72 -17.66 4.65
CA LEU A 191 -15.82 -18.96 4.00
C LEU A 191 -14.76 -19.96 4.50
N ALA A 192 -13.70 -19.46 5.13
CA ALA A 192 -12.68 -20.30 5.77
C ALA A 192 -13.23 -21.03 7.02
N ASP A 193 -14.19 -20.41 7.71
CA ASP A 193 -14.75 -20.95 8.96
C ASP A 193 -15.91 -21.93 8.70
N ASP A 194 -16.58 -21.78 7.55
CA ASP A 194 -17.69 -22.62 7.10
C ASP A 194 -17.62 -22.84 5.57
N PRO A 195 -16.93 -23.90 5.09
CA PRO A 195 -16.73 -24.14 3.67
C PRO A 195 -18.01 -24.49 2.89
N ASP A 196 -19.02 -25.03 3.58
CA ASP A 196 -20.31 -25.40 2.98
C ASP A 196 -21.33 -24.25 3.02
N HIS A 197 -20.89 -23.05 3.40
CA HIS A 197 -21.73 -21.86 3.52
C HIS A 197 -22.35 -21.48 2.16
N ALA A 198 -23.68 -21.48 2.11
CA ALA A 198 -24.43 -21.12 0.92
C ALA A 198 -25.71 -20.34 1.26
N HIS A 199 -26.09 -19.47 0.33
CA HIS A 199 -27.39 -18.79 0.33
C HIS A 199 -28.18 -19.18 -0.91
N ASP A 200 -29.50 -19.29 -0.74
CA ASP A 200 -30.39 -19.35 -1.89
C ASP A 200 -30.28 -18.04 -2.68
N ALA A 201 -30.18 -18.14 -4.01
CA ALA A 201 -30.05 -16.98 -4.87
C ALA A 201 -31.21 -16.01 -4.60
N PRO A 202 -30.93 -14.74 -4.22
CA PRO A 202 -31.97 -13.77 -3.97
C PRO A 202 -32.75 -13.54 -5.27
N ILE A 203 -34.05 -13.83 -5.23
CA ILE A 203 -34.93 -13.67 -6.37
C ILE A 203 -35.16 -12.17 -6.53
N ASP A 204 -34.65 -11.58 -7.62
CA ASP A 204 -34.93 -10.18 -7.94
C ASP A 204 -36.46 -9.99 -8.04
N PRO A 205 -37.04 -9.01 -7.33
CA PRO A 205 -38.48 -8.83 -7.27
C PRO A 205 -39.13 -8.59 -8.65
N ARG A 206 -38.37 -8.09 -9.64
CA ARG A 206 -38.83 -7.95 -11.03
C ARG A 206 -39.03 -9.29 -11.72
N TRP A 207 -38.36 -10.34 -11.25
CA TRP A 207 -38.35 -11.68 -11.80
C TRP A 207 -39.19 -12.67 -10.99
N ALA A 208 -39.78 -12.25 -9.86
CA ALA A 208 -40.57 -13.12 -9.00
C ALA A 208 -41.70 -13.85 -9.75
N GLN A 209 -42.35 -13.17 -10.71
CA GLN A 209 -43.44 -13.74 -11.53
C GLN A 209 -42.97 -14.75 -12.57
N LEU A 210 -41.68 -14.76 -12.94
CA LEU A 210 -41.12 -15.73 -13.90
C LEU A 210 -40.93 -17.12 -13.27
N GLN A 211 -40.90 -17.21 -11.93
CA GLN A 211 -40.84 -18.51 -11.25
C GLN A 211 -42.10 -19.34 -11.47
N GLU A 212 -43.25 -18.69 -11.63
CA GLU A 212 -44.52 -19.37 -11.92
C GLU A 212 -44.51 -20.03 -13.32
N LEU A 213 -43.58 -19.65 -14.19
CA LEU A 213 -43.40 -20.18 -15.55
C LEU A 213 -42.26 -21.20 -15.67
N ALA A 214 -41.38 -21.31 -14.66
CA ALA A 214 -40.32 -22.30 -14.63
C ALA A 214 -40.90 -23.67 -14.20
N GLY A 215 -41.26 -24.50 -15.16
CA GLY A 215 -41.63 -25.91 -14.91
C GLY A 215 -40.48 -26.72 -14.29
N PRO A 216 -40.73 -27.96 -13.84
CA PRO A 216 -39.70 -28.78 -13.19
C PRO A 216 -38.48 -28.96 -14.10
N ALA A 217 -37.27 -28.75 -13.56
CA ALA A 217 -36.02 -28.88 -14.29
C ALA A 217 -35.94 -30.28 -14.96
N PRO A 218 -35.42 -30.38 -16.19
CA PRO A 218 -35.23 -31.69 -16.82
C PRO A 218 -34.27 -32.53 -15.97
N HIS A 219 -34.71 -33.75 -15.65
CA HIS A 219 -33.91 -34.79 -15.03
C HIS A 219 -32.63 -35.03 -15.86
N GLU A 220 -31.46 -34.86 -15.25
CA GLU A 220 -30.22 -35.42 -15.80
C GLU A 220 -30.24 -36.93 -15.56
N ASP A 221 -30.47 -37.71 -16.63
CA ASP A 221 -30.36 -39.17 -16.62
C ASP A 221 -28.87 -39.59 -16.57
N PRO A 222 -28.42 -40.36 -15.57
CA PRO A 222 -27.08 -40.93 -15.57
C PRO A 222 -27.14 -42.32 -16.21
N ALA A 223 -26.65 -42.49 -17.45
CA ALA A 223 -25.96 -43.71 -17.91
C ALA A 223 -25.68 -43.70 -19.42
N GLY A 224 -24.42 -43.45 -19.78
CA GLY A 224 -23.82 -44.04 -20.98
C GLY A 224 -23.08 -45.32 -20.58
N GLN A 225 -23.74 -46.49 -20.65
CA GLN A 225 -23.03 -47.76 -20.69
C GLN A 225 -22.69 -48.10 -22.15
N PRO A 226 -21.42 -48.38 -22.48
CA PRO A 226 -21.06 -48.82 -23.82
C PRO A 226 -21.59 -50.26 -24.03
N GLY A 227 -22.37 -50.44 -25.10
CA GLY A 227 -22.86 -51.76 -25.54
C GLY A 227 -21.73 -52.63 -26.10
N PRO A 228 -21.89 -53.97 -26.11
CA PRO A 228 -20.80 -54.89 -26.36
C PRO A 228 -20.43 -54.95 -27.85
N ASP A 229 -19.12 -55.03 -28.09
CA ASP A 229 -18.50 -55.32 -29.37
C ASP A 229 -19.08 -56.62 -29.97
N LYS A 230 -19.46 -56.57 -31.25
CA LYS A 230 -19.64 -57.74 -32.11
C LYS A 230 -18.97 -57.50 -33.46
N GLU A 231 -17.87 -58.26 -33.64
CA GLU A 231 -17.16 -58.73 -34.84
C GLU A 231 -17.43 -58.08 -36.20
#